data_AF-A0A1C0VXC1-F1
#
_entry.id   AF-A0A1C0VXC1-F1
#
_cell.length_a   1.000
_cell.length_b   1.000
_cell.length_c   1.000
_cell.angle_alpha   90.00
_cell.angle_beta   90.00
_cell.angle_gamma   90.00
#
_symmetry.space_group_name_H-M   'P 1'
#
loop_
_entity.id
_entity.type
_entity.pdbx_description
1 polymer ?
#
loop_
_entity_poly.entity_id
_entity_poly.type
_entity_poly.pdbx_seq_one_letter_code
_entity_poly.pdbx_strand_id
1 'polypeptide(L)'
;MSNLTELKLDSTLGHLPSHDFQVTSTTFGQAIAEKFAHYPDLPGVIITHESQMLGMISRVKFREQMSLPDRVDLYWQRPIRLLLDFIRIPPLVLSENWKIDEAAQTALNRPKDLVYEPIIIVLEDRSIRLLDIHTLLLAQSEILAQANKIIQKQKLEAQHYAEQILQGQAQVKEYSHLIEATRKKKQQPSQSHNSEQAELLKQAQEIAQLNQRFIRIAQLICIEGKQAFHAAFHGSNFVCNNTDKVLDLSKTIGKDLEAVNSASKLIGEIIQQVRHLAVQATIVSKQQGNQSNGLSQVSLEISRLVNQTVEVGNQMEHIGSRFKLRIQELMETTKSGAVVSKGVIQKIERSEMALLELEEFVRNQNPNLIPILQEHLRNVDAATGDSLVQQIEKSEATVLQLERLVQNRESQALIHKIEHALQHKKRD
;
A
#
# COMPACT_ATOMS: atom_id res chain seq x y z
N MET A 1 -22.23 -25.78 -3.40
CA MET A 1 -21.12 -25.24 -4.21
C MET A 1 -21.21 -23.73 -4.12
N SER A 2 -20.32 -23.09 -3.36
CA SER A 2 -20.31 -21.63 -3.23
C SER A 2 -19.77 -21.04 -4.52
N ASN A 3 -20.56 -20.18 -5.17
CA ASN A 3 -20.20 -19.49 -6.40
C ASN A 3 -19.01 -18.55 -6.14
N LEU A 4 -17.88 -18.79 -6.82
CA LEU A 4 -16.65 -17.97 -6.78
C LEU A 4 -16.82 -16.58 -7.45
N THR A 5 -18.04 -16.21 -7.84
CA THR A 5 -18.30 -15.20 -8.87
C THR A 5 -18.21 -13.74 -8.43
N GLU A 6 -17.84 -13.44 -7.18
CA GLU A 6 -17.71 -12.06 -6.66
C GLU A 6 -16.42 -11.81 -5.86
N LEU A 7 -15.31 -12.45 -6.26
CA LEU A 7 -14.01 -12.16 -5.65
C LEU A 7 -13.46 -10.79 -6.11
N LYS A 8 -13.03 -9.96 -5.15
CA LYS A 8 -12.42 -8.64 -5.32
C LYS A 8 -10.96 -8.65 -4.88
N LEU A 9 -10.22 -7.58 -5.15
CA LEU A 9 -8.80 -7.45 -4.77
C LEU A 9 -8.54 -7.55 -3.26
N ASP A 10 -9.54 -7.23 -2.45
CA ASP A 10 -9.52 -7.27 -0.99
C ASP A 10 -10.20 -8.51 -0.40
N SER A 11 -10.60 -9.47 -1.23
CA SER A 11 -11.20 -10.72 -0.76
C SER A 11 -10.24 -11.52 0.11
N THR A 12 -10.81 -12.10 1.15
CA THR A 12 -10.09 -12.85 2.19
C THR A 12 -10.38 -14.35 2.12
N LEU A 13 -9.62 -15.14 2.88
CA LEU A 13 -9.81 -16.59 2.97
C LEU A 13 -11.22 -17.01 3.43
N GLY A 14 -11.89 -16.19 4.25
CA GLY A 14 -13.28 -16.44 4.69
C GLY A 14 -14.31 -16.48 3.54
N HIS A 15 -13.98 -15.90 2.38
CA HIS A 15 -14.84 -15.93 1.20
C HIS A 15 -14.72 -17.24 0.40
N LEU A 16 -13.74 -18.08 0.71
CA LEU A 16 -13.47 -19.31 -0.02
C LEU A 16 -14.21 -20.51 0.57
N PRO A 17 -14.68 -21.46 -0.28
CA PRO A 17 -15.25 -22.69 0.22
C PRO A 17 -14.19 -23.48 0.99
N SER A 18 -14.55 -23.88 2.21
CA SER A 18 -13.70 -24.62 3.14
C SER A 18 -14.45 -25.81 3.74
N HIS A 19 -13.70 -26.80 4.19
CA HIS A 19 -14.22 -28.09 4.65
C HIS A 19 -14.10 -28.22 6.17
N ASP A 20 -15.17 -28.70 6.80
CA ASP A 20 -15.16 -29.06 8.22
C ASP A 20 -15.08 -30.58 8.36
N PHE A 21 -13.85 -31.13 8.25
CA PHE A 21 -13.61 -32.55 8.49
C PHE A 21 -12.58 -32.73 9.60
N GLN A 22 -13.10 -33.03 10.79
CA GLN A 22 -12.32 -33.19 12.01
C GLN A 22 -12.60 -34.55 12.64
N VAL A 23 -11.56 -35.17 13.19
CA VAL A 23 -11.64 -36.46 13.89
C VAL A 23 -10.80 -36.44 15.16
N THR A 24 -11.17 -37.26 16.14
CA THR A 24 -10.35 -37.42 17.34
C THR A 24 -9.08 -38.22 17.03
N SER A 25 -8.02 -37.97 17.77
CA SER A 25 -6.74 -38.68 17.66
C SER A 25 -6.84 -40.20 17.84
N THR A 26 -7.92 -40.68 18.46
CA THR A 26 -8.24 -42.10 18.67
C THR A 26 -8.98 -42.75 17.50
N THR A 27 -9.46 -41.95 16.53
CA THR A 27 -10.18 -42.44 15.35
C THR A 27 -9.28 -43.33 14.50
N PHE A 28 -9.82 -44.46 14.00
CA PHE A 28 -9.03 -45.42 13.24
C PHE A 28 -8.82 -44.98 11.79
N GLY A 29 -7.68 -45.35 11.20
CA GLY A 29 -7.35 -45.04 9.82
C GLY A 29 -8.42 -45.47 8.80
N GLN A 30 -9.04 -46.64 9.02
CA GLN A 30 -10.12 -47.14 8.17
C GLN A 30 -11.29 -46.15 8.04
N ALA A 31 -11.78 -45.57 9.14
CA ALA A 31 -12.93 -44.67 9.12
C ALA A 31 -12.62 -43.39 8.30
N ILE A 32 -11.37 -42.93 8.34
CA ILE A 32 -10.90 -41.80 7.55
C ILE A 32 -10.80 -42.17 6.06
N ALA A 33 -10.29 -43.37 5.75
CA ALA A 33 -10.23 -43.88 4.38
C ALA A 33 -11.63 -43.97 3.75
N GLU A 34 -12.62 -44.49 4.51
CA GLU A 34 -14.01 -44.54 4.09
C GLU A 34 -14.57 -43.14 3.83
N LYS A 35 -14.28 -42.17 4.70
CA LYS A 35 -14.71 -40.78 4.49
C LYS A 35 -14.09 -40.16 3.23
N PHE A 36 -12.79 -40.36 2.99
CA PHE A 36 -12.12 -39.89 1.76
C PHE A 36 -12.60 -40.59 0.49
N ALA A 37 -13.13 -41.81 0.58
CA ALA A 37 -13.76 -42.49 -0.53
C ALA A 37 -15.15 -41.90 -0.84
N HIS A 38 -15.94 -41.59 0.19
CA HIS A 38 -17.28 -41.01 0.04
C HIS A 38 -17.28 -39.53 -0.38
N TYR A 39 -16.27 -38.77 0.00
CA TYR A 39 -16.17 -37.34 -0.31
C TYR A 39 -14.85 -37.03 -1.03
N PRO A 40 -14.82 -37.14 -2.38
CA PRO A 40 -13.62 -36.91 -3.17
C PRO A 40 -13.04 -35.49 -3.08
N ASP A 41 -13.85 -34.50 -2.71
CA ASP A 41 -13.42 -33.11 -2.63
C ASP A 41 -12.74 -32.77 -1.30
N LEU A 42 -12.67 -33.70 -0.35
CA LEU A 42 -12.00 -33.45 0.93
C LEU A 42 -10.48 -33.36 0.73
N PRO A 43 -9.84 -32.23 1.08
CA PRO A 43 -8.41 -32.04 0.86
C PRO A 43 -7.54 -32.73 1.92
N GLY A 44 -8.11 -33.03 3.09
CA GLY A 44 -7.41 -33.63 4.21
C GLY A 44 -8.32 -33.84 5.42
N VAL A 45 -7.72 -34.16 6.56
CA VAL A 45 -8.41 -34.32 7.85
C VAL A 45 -7.67 -33.56 8.95
N ILE A 46 -8.42 -32.87 9.81
CA ILE A 46 -7.89 -32.22 11.02
C ILE A 46 -8.00 -33.22 12.18
N ILE A 47 -6.94 -33.35 12.96
CA ILE A 47 -6.86 -34.29 14.08
C ILE A 47 -6.87 -33.50 15.37
N THR A 48 -7.80 -33.85 16.26
CA THR A 48 -7.99 -33.17 17.54
C THR A 48 -7.85 -34.11 18.74
N HIS A 49 -7.50 -33.57 19.91
CA HIS A 49 -7.51 -34.26 21.19
C HIS A 49 -8.04 -33.29 22.25
N GLU A 50 -9.08 -33.67 22.99
CA GLU A 50 -9.69 -32.81 24.03
C GLU A 50 -9.98 -31.38 23.52
N SER A 51 -10.56 -31.28 22.32
CA SER A 51 -10.90 -30.01 21.65
C SER A 51 -9.71 -29.13 21.22
N GLN A 52 -8.47 -29.63 21.31
CA GLN A 52 -7.28 -28.98 20.77
C GLN A 52 -6.85 -29.63 19.45
N MET A 53 -6.44 -28.81 18.49
CA MET A 53 -5.88 -29.28 17.22
C MET A 53 -4.45 -29.79 17.44
N LEU A 54 -4.21 -31.06 17.11
CA LEU A 54 -2.89 -31.68 17.15
C LEU A 54 -2.15 -31.52 15.82
N GLY A 55 -2.89 -31.55 14.71
CA GLY A 55 -2.32 -31.39 13.37
C GLY A 55 -3.30 -31.73 12.26
N MET A 56 -2.75 -31.87 11.06
CA MET A 56 -3.48 -32.20 9.83
C MET A 56 -2.77 -33.35 9.11
N ILE A 57 -3.53 -34.19 8.43
CA ILE A 57 -3.01 -35.07 7.38
C ILE A 57 -3.75 -34.77 6.07
N SER A 58 -3.02 -34.40 5.01
CA SER A 58 -3.61 -34.23 3.69
C SER A 58 -4.06 -35.56 3.10
N ARG A 59 -5.04 -35.52 2.22
CA ARG A 59 -5.51 -36.72 1.51
C ARG A 59 -4.40 -37.35 0.69
N VAL A 60 -3.53 -36.53 0.10
CA VAL A 60 -2.36 -36.98 -0.66
C VAL A 60 -1.42 -37.77 0.23
N LYS A 61 -1.01 -37.21 1.38
CA LYS A 61 -0.11 -37.87 2.32
C LYS A 61 -0.74 -39.13 2.92
N PHE A 62 -2.02 -39.09 3.26
CA PHE A 62 -2.75 -40.28 3.70
C PHE A 62 -2.69 -41.39 2.65
N ARG A 63 -3.00 -41.07 1.39
CA ARG A 63 -2.98 -42.03 0.28
C ARG A 63 -1.57 -42.56 0.00
N GLU A 64 -0.54 -41.71 0.03
CA GLU A 64 0.86 -42.12 -0.11
C GLU A 64 1.22 -43.20 0.92
N GLN A 65 0.81 -43.02 2.18
CA GLN A 65 1.06 -44.02 3.22
C GLN A 65 0.20 -45.27 3.05
N MET A 66 -1.08 -45.14 2.68
CA MET A 66 -1.98 -46.29 2.50
C MET A 66 -1.77 -47.05 1.18
N SER A 67 -0.92 -46.58 0.28
CA SER A 67 -0.59 -47.28 -0.98
C SER A 67 0.54 -48.29 -0.80
N LEU A 68 1.20 -48.32 0.36
CA LEU A 68 2.32 -49.22 0.67
C LEU A 68 1.80 -50.41 1.51
N PRO A 69 1.99 -51.68 1.07
CA PRO A 69 1.45 -52.86 1.75
C PRO A 69 1.75 -52.90 3.25
N ASP A 70 3.01 -52.72 3.64
CA ASP A 70 3.45 -52.76 5.05
C ASP A 70 2.83 -51.65 5.92
N ARG A 71 2.44 -50.53 5.30
CA ARG A 71 1.92 -49.34 6.00
C ARG A 71 0.42 -49.43 6.24
N VAL A 72 -0.31 -50.11 5.35
CA VAL A 72 -1.75 -50.38 5.55
C VAL A 72 -1.94 -51.17 6.85
N ASP A 73 -1.20 -52.26 7.04
CA ASP A 73 -1.32 -53.09 8.24
C ASP A 73 -0.96 -52.34 9.54
N LEU A 74 -0.03 -51.37 9.45
CA LEU A 74 0.41 -50.56 10.58
C LEU A 74 -0.59 -49.46 10.99
N TYR A 75 -1.37 -48.91 10.06
CA TYR A 75 -2.18 -47.70 10.33
C TYR A 75 -3.69 -47.87 10.10
N TRP A 76 -4.12 -48.90 9.38
CA TRP A 76 -5.53 -49.08 9.01
C TRP A 76 -6.45 -49.34 10.21
N GLN A 77 -6.07 -50.29 11.08
CA GLN A 77 -6.80 -50.65 12.31
C GLN A 77 -6.22 -49.98 13.57
N ARG A 78 -5.52 -48.86 13.41
CA ARG A 78 -4.87 -48.15 14.51
C ARG A 78 -5.33 -46.69 14.60
N PRO A 79 -5.22 -46.06 15.78
CA PRO A 79 -5.47 -44.64 15.94
C PRO A 79 -4.66 -43.77 14.98
N ILE A 80 -5.33 -42.79 14.37
CA ILE A 80 -4.73 -41.88 13.38
C ILE A 80 -3.55 -41.08 13.93
N ARG A 81 -3.49 -40.90 15.25
CA ARG A 81 -2.35 -40.27 15.94
C ARG A 81 -1.00 -40.88 15.54
N LEU A 82 -0.92 -42.20 15.38
CA LEU A 82 0.33 -42.85 15.00
C LEU A 82 0.82 -42.43 13.61
N LEU A 83 -0.11 -42.19 12.68
CA LEU A 83 0.21 -41.71 11.35
C LEU A 83 0.62 -40.24 11.37
N LEU A 84 -0.08 -39.42 12.18
CA LEU A 84 0.27 -38.00 12.37
C LEU A 84 1.69 -37.85 12.93
N ASP A 85 2.02 -38.64 13.96
CA ASP A 85 3.33 -38.64 14.61
C ASP A 85 4.45 -39.15 13.68
N PHE A 86 4.12 -39.91 12.64
CA PHE A 86 5.06 -40.37 11.61
C PHE A 86 5.27 -39.31 10.53
N ILE A 87 4.20 -38.70 10.01
CA ILE A 87 4.25 -37.73 8.90
C ILE A 87 4.87 -36.40 9.35
N ARG A 88 4.53 -35.91 10.55
CA ARG A 88 5.08 -34.68 11.17
C ARG A 88 5.15 -33.46 10.24
N ILE A 89 4.11 -33.25 9.43
CA ILE A 89 4.01 -32.05 8.61
C ILE A 89 3.40 -30.92 9.46
N PRO A 90 4.10 -29.78 9.64
CA PRO A 90 3.51 -28.64 10.31
C PRO A 90 2.41 -28.03 9.42
N PRO A 91 1.17 -27.90 9.93
CA PRO A 91 0.10 -27.27 9.17
C PRO A 91 0.37 -25.77 9.02
N LEU A 92 0.05 -25.22 7.85
CA LEU A 92 -0.04 -23.76 7.70
C LEU A 92 -1.39 -23.32 8.27
N VAL A 93 -1.36 -22.51 9.32
CA VAL A 93 -2.57 -22.01 10.00
C VAL A 93 -2.69 -20.52 9.75
N LEU A 94 -3.76 -20.09 9.09
CA LEU A 94 -4.05 -18.70 8.76
C LEU A 94 -5.42 -18.29 9.34
N SER A 95 -5.59 -17.00 9.60
CA SER A 95 -6.90 -16.45 9.96
C SER A 95 -7.77 -16.28 8.71
N GLU A 96 -9.09 -16.38 8.85
CA GLU A 96 -10.02 -16.11 7.73
C GLU A 96 -9.89 -14.71 7.12
N ASN A 97 -9.33 -13.76 7.88
CA ASN A 97 -9.14 -12.36 7.49
C ASN A 97 -7.89 -12.14 6.62
N TRP A 98 -7.05 -13.17 6.43
CA TRP A 98 -5.93 -13.10 5.51
C TRP A 98 -6.42 -12.89 4.08
N LYS A 99 -5.73 -12.02 3.34
CA LYS A 99 -6.05 -11.82 1.93
C LYS A 99 -5.65 -13.04 1.10
N ILE A 100 -6.39 -13.26 0.03
CA ILE A 100 -6.18 -14.40 -0.87
C ILE A 100 -4.78 -14.37 -1.51
N ASP A 101 -4.29 -13.19 -1.89
CA ASP A 101 -2.97 -13.01 -2.51
C ASP A 101 -1.81 -13.29 -1.52
N GLU A 102 -1.91 -12.75 -0.31
CA GLU A 102 -0.94 -12.98 0.77
C GLU A 102 -0.91 -14.46 1.18
N ALA A 103 -2.07 -15.10 1.29
CA ALA A 103 -2.18 -16.52 1.62
C ALA A 103 -1.62 -17.41 0.51
N ALA A 104 -1.91 -17.11 -0.77
CA ALA A 104 -1.38 -17.85 -1.91
C ALA A 104 0.15 -17.76 -1.96
N GLN A 105 0.70 -16.55 -1.78
CA GLN A 105 2.15 -16.35 -1.73
C GLN A 105 2.79 -17.10 -0.56
N THR A 106 2.18 -17.06 0.61
CA THR A 106 2.67 -17.77 1.81
C THR A 106 2.67 -19.29 1.60
N ALA A 107 1.62 -19.83 0.99
CA ALA A 107 1.53 -21.26 0.68
C ALA A 107 2.59 -21.69 -0.35
N LEU A 108 2.80 -20.90 -1.41
CA LEU A 108 3.79 -21.17 -2.46
C LEU A 108 5.24 -21.00 -1.99
N ASN A 109 5.49 -20.20 -0.96
CA ASN A 109 6.83 -20.00 -0.38
C ASN A 109 7.27 -21.13 0.57
N ARG A 110 6.42 -22.15 0.78
CA ARG A 110 6.78 -23.33 1.57
C ARG A 110 7.81 -24.21 0.83
N PRO A 111 8.52 -25.11 1.52
CA PRO A 111 9.31 -26.15 0.87
C PRO A 111 8.48 -26.92 -0.16
N LYS A 112 9.09 -27.33 -1.27
CA LYS A 112 8.40 -27.93 -2.44
C LYS A 112 7.43 -29.07 -2.06
N ASP A 113 7.80 -29.89 -1.09
CA ASP A 113 7.01 -31.04 -0.64
C ASP A 113 5.74 -30.65 0.13
N LEU A 114 5.61 -29.37 0.52
CA LEU A 114 4.52 -28.82 1.33
C LEU A 114 3.71 -27.74 0.59
N VAL A 115 4.12 -27.33 -0.60
CA VAL A 115 3.45 -26.27 -1.38
C VAL A 115 1.99 -26.62 -1.65
N TYR A 116 1.72 -27.89 -1.94
CA TYR A 116 0.39 -28.37 -2.26
C TYR A 116 -0.37 -28.96 -1.06
N GLU A 117 0.16 -28.79 0.16
CA GLU A 117 -0.55 -29.22 1.36
C GLU A 117 -1.70 -28.24 1.68
N PRO A 118 -2.86 -28.73 2.13
CA PRO A 118 -3.98 -27.89 2.51
C PRO A 118 -3.63 -26.93 3.64
N ILE A 119 -4.44 -25.88 3.77
CA ILE A 119 -4.26 -24.81 4.74
C ILE A 119 -5.36 -24.92 5.80
N ILE A 120 -5.00 -24.67 7.05
CA ILE A 120 -5.97 -24.51 8.13
C ILE A 120 -6.39 -23.05 8.17
N ILE A 121 -7.70 -22.81 8.07
CA ILE A 121 -8.30 -21.50 8.36
C ILE A 121 -8.90 -21.54 9.77
N VAL A 122 -8.57 -20.54 10.57
CA VAL A 122 -9.25 -20.25 11.83
C VAL A 122 -10.27 -19.15 11.59
N LEU A 123 -11.54 -19.49 11.78
CA LEU A 123 -12.67 -18.56 11.71
C LEU A 123 -12.81 -17.75 13.02
N GLU A 124 -13.56 -16.65 12.99
CA GLU A 124 -13.80 -15.73 14.10
C GLU A 124 -14.48 -16.41 15.29
N ASP A 125 -15.35 -17.40 15.02
CA ASP A 125 -15.98 -18.24 16.04
C ASP A 125 -15.02 -19.29 16.65
N ARG A 126 -13.73 -19.24 16.27
CA ARG A 126 -12.66 -20.18 16.62
C ARG A 126 -12.84 -21.57 16.04
N SER A 127 -13.80 -21.78 15.14
CA SER A 127 -13.89 -23.02 14.39
C SER A 127 -12.73 -23.11 13.40
N ILE A 128 -12.30 -24.33 13.15
CA ILE A 128 -11.13 -24.64 12.33
C ILE A 128 -11.62 -25.34 11.08
N ARG A 129 -11.22 -24.84 9.91
CA ARG A 129 -11.59 -25.41 8.62
C ARG A 129 -10.38 -25.69 7.75
N LEU A 130 -10.58 -26.60 6.81
CA LEU A 130 -9.61 -27.00 5.80
C LEU A 130 -9.87 -26.27 4.49
N LEU A 131 -8.86 -25.57 3.98
CA LEU A 131 -8.87 -24.96 2.66
C LEU A 131 -7.95 -25.74 1.73
N ASP A 132 -8.48 -26.14 0.58
CA ASP A 132 -7.66 -26.70 -0.50
C ASP A 132 -6.83 -25.59 -1.16
N ILE A 133 -5.53 -25.86 -1.34
CA ILE A 133 -4.60 -24.99 -2.05
C ILE A 133 -5.07 -24.75 -3.49
N HIS A 134 -5.69 -25.74 -4.14
CA HIS A 134 -6.20 -25.58 -5.51
C HIS A 134 -7.28 -24.50 -5.57
N THR A 135 -8.22 -24.51 -4.62
CA THR A 135 -9.25 -23.48 -4.46
C THR A 135 -8.64 -22.10 -4.24
N LEU A 136 -7.61 -22.00 -3.40
CA LEU A 136 -6.89 -20.75 -3.15
C LEU A 136 -6.24 -20.18 -4.41
N LEU A 137 -5.54 -21.03 -5.18
CA LEU A 137 -4.85 -20.62 -6.39
C LEU A 137 -5.81 -20.25 -7.52
N LEU A 138 -6.94 -20.95 -7.64
CA LEU A 138 -8.01 -20.57 -8.57
C LEU A 138 -8.57 -19.20 -8.24
N ALA A 139 -8.89 -18.95 -6.98
CA ALA A 139 -9.37 -17.65 -6.51
C ALA A 139 -8.36 -16.53 -6.81
N GLN A 140 -7.07 -16.77 -6.52
CA GLN A 140 -6.01 -15.81 -6.84
C GLN A 140 -5.91 -15.53 -8.34
N SER A 141 -6.01 -16.56 -9.18
CA SER A 141 -5.99 -16.41 -10.64
C SER A 141 -7.17 -15.59 -11.15
N GLU A 142 -8.37 -15.79 -10.60
CA GLU A 142 -9.56 -15.02 -10.96
C GLU A 142 -9.42 -13.54 -10.57
N ILE A 143 -8.93 -13.25 -9.36
CA ILE A 143 -8.66 -11.87 -8.91
C ILE A 143 -7.66 -11.18 -9.85
N LEU A 144 -6.55 -11.86 -10.19
CA LEU A 144 -5.55 -11.32 -11.11
C LEU A 144 -6.10 -11.10 -12.52
N ALA A 145 -6.95 -12.00 -13.02
CA ALA A 145 -7.58 -11.85 -14.32
C ALA A 145 -8.53 -10.64 -14.37
N GLN A 146 -9.29 -10.40 -13.30
CA GLN A 146 -10.16 -9.23 -13.18
C GLN A 146 -9.35 -7.93 -13.09
N ALA A 147 -8.30 -7.91 -12.27
CA ALA A 147 -7.40 -6.76 -12.15
C ALA A 147 -6.79 -6.39 -13.50
N ASN A 148 -6.29 -7.39 -14.24
CA ASN A 148 -5.73 -7.18 -15.57
C ASN A 148 -6.76 -6.63 -16.57
N LYS A 149 -8.01 -7.11 -16.55
CA LYS A 149 -9.07 -6.56 -17.41
C LYS A 149 -9.32 -5.08 -17.14
N ILE A 150 -9.36 -4.68 -15.87
CA ILE A 150 -9.55 -3.28 -15.47
C ILE A 150 -8.37 -2.43 -15.96
N ILE A 151 -7.14 -2.89 -15.74
CA ILE A 151 -5.92 -2.19 -16.17
C ILE A 151 -5.90 -2.02 -17.70
N GLN A 152 -6.24 -3.06 -18.47
CA GLN A 152 -6.28 -2.96 -19.93
C GLN A 152 -7.35 -1.97 -20.41
N LYS A 153 -8.53 -1.95 -19.79
CA LYS A 153 -9.58 -0.97 -20.11
C LYS A 153 -9.11 0.46 -19.86
N GLN A 154 -8.52 0.73 -18.69
CA GLN A 154 -7.98 2.05 -18.36
C GLN A 154 -6.86 2.47 -19.32
N LYS A 155 -6.01 1.53 -19.73
CA LYS A 155 -4.94 1.78 -20.70
C LYS A 155 -5.49 2.20 -22.07
N LEU A 156 -6.53 1.52 -22.56
CA LEU A 156 -7.17 1.86 -23.83
C LEU A 156 -7.84 3.24 -23.78
N GLU A 157 -8.52 3.56 -22.68
CA GLU A 157 -9.12 4.89 -22.48
C GLU A 157 -8.05 5.99 -22.46
N ALA A 158 -6.95 5.79 -21.74
CA ALA A 158 -5.83 6.73 -21.71
C ALA A 158 -5.19 6.94 -23.09
N GLN A 159 -5.04 5.87 -23.88
CA GLN A 159 -4.54 5.95 -25.26
C GLN A 159 -5.49 6.74 -26.15
N HIS A 160 -6.80 6.51 -26.04
CA HIS A 160 -7.80 7.25 -26.80
C HIS A 160 -7.75 8.76 -26.50
N TYR A 161 -7.65 9.13 -25.22
CA TYR A 161 -7.48 10.54 -24.85
C TYR A 161 -6.17 11.13 -25.38
N ALA A 162 -5.08 10.38 -25.34
CA ALA A 162 -3.79 10.84 -25.88
C ALA A 162 -3.87 11.10 -27.39
N GLU A 163 -4.54 10.24 -28.16
CA GLU A 163 -4.79 10.43 -29.59
C GLU A 163 -5.65 11.67 -29.86
N GLN A 164 -6.71 11.89 -29.08
CA GLN A 164 -7.55 13.09 -29.20
C GLN A 164 -6.75 14.37 -28.94
N ILE A 165 -5.87 14.36 -27.94
CA ILE A 165 -4.99 15.49 -27.63
C ILE A 165 -4.04 15.76 -28.81
N LEU A 166 -3.42 14.72 -29.38
CA LEU A 166 -2.54 14.85 -30.54
C LEU A 166 -3.27 15.39 -31.77
N GLN A 167 -4.47 14.91 -32.05
CA GLN A 167 -5.32 15.43 -33.14
C GLN A 167 -5.68 16.90 -32.90
N GLY A 168 -6.08 17.26 -31.68
CA GLY A 168 -6.35 18.65 -31.32
C GLY A 168 -5.12 19.54 -31.53
N GLN A 169 -3.93 19.10 -31.13
CA GLN A 169 -2.69 19.83 -31.37
C GLN A 169 -2.37 19.98 -32.86
N ALA A 170 -2.60 18.96 -33.68
CA ALA A 170 -2.40 19.01 -35.12
C ALA A 170 -3.35 20.01 -35.78
N GLN A 171 -4.63 19.99 -35.41
CA GLN A 171 -5.62 20.96 -35.89
C GLN A 171 -5.26 22.38 -35.50
N VAL A 172 -4.85 22.63 -34.25
CA VAL A 172 -4.39 23.96 -33.80
C VAL A 172 -3.20 24.44 -34.63
N LYS A 173 -2.24 23.56 -34.96
CA LYS A 173 -1.11 23.91 -35.83
C LYS A 173 -1.55 24.22 -37.26
N GLU A 174 -2.45 23.41 -37.82
CA GLU A 174 -2.99 23.61 -39.17
C GLU A 174 -3.76 24.93 -39.27
N TYR A 175 -4.63 25.22 -38.30
CA TYR A 175 -5.32 26.51 -38.21
C TYR A 175 -4.35 27.68 -38.05
N SER A 176 -3.29 27.51 -37.25
CA SER A 176 -2.26 28.54 -37.10
C SER A 176 -1.58 28.86 -38.44
N HIS A 177 -1.23 27.84 -39.23
CA HIS A 177 -0.67 28.02 -40.57
C HIS A 177 -1.66 28.62 -41.57
N LEU A 178 -2.94 28.22 -41.52
CA LEU A 178 -3.98 28.81 -42.36
C LEU A 178 -4.21 30.29 -42.03
N ILE A 179 -4.18 30.67 -40.75
CA ILE A 179 -4.27 32.07 -40.33
C ILE A 179 -3.06 32.86 -40.83
N GLU A 180 -1.84 32.31 -40.76
CA GLU A 180 -0.64 32.94 -41.32
C GLU A 180 -0.69 33.09 -42.85
N ALA A 181 -1.17 32.06 -43.56
CA ALA A 181 -1.33 32.09 -45.01
C ALA A 181 -2.41 33.09 -45.45
N THR A 182 -3.51 33.19 -44.71
CA THR A 182 -4.60 34.14 -44.96
C THR A 182 -4.16 35.57 -44.63
N ARG A 183 -3.33 35.77 -43.58
CA ARG A 183 -2.66 37.06 -43.31
C ARG A 183 -1.77 37.50 -44.47
N LYS A 184 -1.01 36.58 -45.08
CA LYS A 184 -0.19 36.88 -46.28
C LYS A 184 -1.04 37.23 -47.50
N LYS A 185 -2.22 36.60 -47.69
CA LYS A 185 -3.17 36.94 -48.76
C LYS A 185 -3.91 38.27 -48.56
N LYS A 186 -4.00 38.79 -47.32
CA LYS A 186 -4.67 40.07 -46.97
C LYS A 186 -3.88 41.34 -47.37
N GLN A 187 -2.76 41.24 -48.09
CA GLN A 187 -2.05 42.39 -48.66
C GLN A 187 -2.65 42.92 -49.99
N GLN A 188 -3.78 42.36 -50.46
CA GLN A 188 -4.54 42.94 -51.58
C GLN A 188 -5.91 43.47 -51.12
N PRO A 189 -6.31 44.66 -51.58
CA PRO A 189 -7.49 45.35 -51.07
C PRO A 189 -8.75 44.78 -51.74
N SER A 190 -9.69 44.23 -50.98
CA SER A 190 -11.06 44.03 -51.45
C SER A 190 -12.06 43.99 -50.29
N GLN A 191 -13.07 44.83 -50.43
CA GLN A 191 -14.14 45.13 -49.48
C GLN A 191 -15.15 43.97 -49.40
N SER A 192 -15.31 43.35 -48.22
CA SER A 192 -16.55 42.71 -47.72
C SER A 192 -16.23 41.94 -46.42
N HIS A 193 -16.26 42.59 -45.25
CA HIS A 193 -15.53 42.06 -44.07
C HIS A 193 -16.23 42.06 -42.69
N ASN A 194 -17.50 42.46 -42.53
CA ASN A 194 -18.02 42.69 -41.17
C ASN A 194 -18.69 41.50 -40.44
N SER A 195 -19.25 40.49 -41.14
CA SER A 195 -20.00 39.41 -40.45
C SER A 195 -19.13 38.21 -40.01
N GLU A 196 -18.26 37.70 -40.88
CA GLU A 196 -17.34 36.59 -40.54
C GLU A 196 -16.26 36.99 -39.52
N GLN A 197 -15.81 38.25 -39.55
CA GLN A 197 -14.88 38.76 -38.55
C GLN A 197 -15.50 38.80 -37.16
N ALA A 198 -16.78 39.16 -37.04
CA ALA A 198 -17.49 39.21 -35.76
C ALA A 198 -17.65 37.81 -35.12
N GLU A 199 -17.89 36.78 -35.93
CA GLU A 199 -18.08 35.41 -35.45
C GLU A 199 -16.77 34.75 -35.00
N LEU A 200 -15.68 34.95 -35.76
CA LEU A 200 -14.35 34.50 -35.35
C LEU A 200 -13.85 35.23 -34.11
N LEU A 201 -14.19 36.50 -33.94
CA LEU A 201 -13.87 37.27 -32.74
C LEU A 201 -14.59 36.71 -31.52
N LYS A 202 -15.87 36.37 -31.68
CA LYS A 202 -16.66 35.76 -30.62
C LYS A 202 -16.08 34.42 -30.19
N GLN A 203 -15.70 33.56 -31.14
CA GLN A 203 -15.06 32.27 -30.84
C GLN A 203 -13.69 32.43 -30.17
N ALA A 204 -12.85 33.34 -30.66
CA ALA A 204 -11.56 33.63 -30.03
C ALA A 204 -11.73 34.17 -28.59
N GLN A 205 -12.77 34.98 -28.37
CA GLN A 205 -13.11 35.50 -27.04
C GLN A 205 -13.63 34.40 -26.11
N GLU A 206 -14.44 33.46 -26.60
CA GLU A 206 -14.88 32.28 -25.85
C GLU A 206 -13.69 31.38 -25.47
N ILE A 207 -12.77 31.10 -26.40
CA ILE A 207 -11.55 30.32 -26.14
C ILE A 207 -10.67 31.03 -25.11
N ALA A 208 -10.52 32.35 -25.20
CA ALA A 208 -9.71 33.11 -24.26
C ALA A 208 -10.33 33.15 -22.85
N GLN A 209 -11.67 33.27 -22.76
CA GLN A 209 -12.39 33.13 -21.50
C GLN A 209 -12.23 31.74 -20.90
N LEU A 210 -12.31 30.69 -21.73
CA LEU A 210 -12.12 29.31 -21.30
C LEU A 210 -10.70 29.09 -20.76
N ASN A 211 -9.67 29.57 -21.45
CA ASN A 211 -8.28 29.52 -21.00
C ASN A 211 -8.06 30.27 -19.68
N GLN A 212 -8.66 31.45 -19.50
CA GLN A 212 -8.62 32.15 -18.21
C GLN A 212 -9.30 31.35 -17.09
N ARG A 213 -10.40 30.68 -17.40
CA ARG A 213 -11.09 29.79 -16.45
C ARG A 213 -10.21 28.60 -16.07
N PHE A 214 -9.54 27.98 -17.04
CA PHE A 214 -8.59 26.89 -16.80
C PHE A 214 -7.43 27.34 -15.92
N ILE A 215 -6.83 28.50 -16.19
CA ILE A 215 -5.75 29.06 -15.36
C ILE A 215 -6.22 29.26 -13.92
N ARG A 216 -7.41 29.83 -13.71
CA ARG A 216 -7.95 30.06 -12.36
C ARG A 216 -8.19 28.74 -11.61
N ILE A 217 -8.75 27.74 -12.29
CA ILE A 217 -9.00 26.42 -11.70
C ILE A 217 -7.67 25.74 -11.36
N ALA A 218 -6.68 25.78 -12.26
CA ALA A 218 -5.36 25.22 -12.03
C ALA A 218 -4.65 25.89 -10.83
N GLN A 219 -4.74 27.22 -10.70
CA GLN A 219 -4.20 27.94 -9.53
C GLN A 219 -4.87 27.52 -8.22
N LEU A 220 -6.20 27.38 -8.21
CA LEU A 220 -6.96 26.90 -7.05
C LEU A 220 -6.53 25.47 -6.67
N ILE A 221 -6.43 24.57 -7.64
CA ILE A 221 -5.97 23.19 -7.43
C ILE A 221 -4.54 23.17 -6.89
N CYS A 222 -3.64 24.03 -7.36
CA CYS A 222 -2.29 24.13 -6.82
C CYS A 222 -2.27 24.60 -5.36
N ILE A 223 -3.09 25.60 -5.00
CA ILE A 223 -3.14 26.12 -3.63
C ILE A 223 -3.75 25.08 -2.68
N GLU A 224 -4.95 24.56 -3.01
CA GLU A 224 -5.64 23.57 -2.18
C GLU A 224 -4.86 22.25 -2.12
N GLY A 225 -4.28 21.83 -3.24
CA GLY A 225 -3.44 20.63 -3.34
C GLY A 225 -2.22 20.71 -2.43
N LYS A 226 -1.46 21.82 -2.45
CA LYS A 226 -0.30 22.02 -1.54
C LYS A 226 -0.70 21.94 -0.08
N GLN A 227 -1.81 22.57 0.29
CA GLN A 227 -2.30 22.56 1.68
C GLN A 227 -2.73 21.16 2.12
N ALA A 228 -3.47 20.44 1.28
CA ALA A 228 -3.92 19.07 1.55
C ALA A 228 -2.74 18.11 1.67
N PHE A 229 -1.75 18.21 0.77
CA PHE A 229 -0.54 17.40 0.81
C PHE A 229 0.32 17.69 2.04
N HIS A 230 0.51 18.95 2.40
CA HIS A 230 1.23 19.32 3.61
C HIS A 230 0.57 18.77 4.88
N ALA A 231 -0.76 18.89 5.00
CA ALA A 231 -1.51 18.36 6.12
C ALA A 231 -1.43 16.82 6.19
N ALA A 232 -1.59 16.15 5.04
CA ALA A 232 -1.48 14.70 4.94
C ALA A 232 -0.05 14.21 5.26
N PHE A 233 0.97 14.93 4.82
CA PHE A 233 2.37 14.60 5.10
C PHE A 233 2.67 14.69 6.60
N HIS A 234 2.25 15.78 7.25
CA HIS A 234 2.40 15.93 8.70
C HIS A 234 1.64 14.84 9.48
N GLY A 235 0.40 14.55 9.09
CA GLY A 235 -0.40 13.49 9.71
C GLY A 235 0.27 12.12 9.55
N SER A 236 0.78 11.82 8.35
CA SER A 236 1.44 10.54 8.06
C SER A 236 2.78 10.39 8.78
N ASN A 237 3.56 11.47 8.89
CA ASN A 237 4.81 11.48 9.68
C ASN A 237 4.55 11.33 11.19
N PHE A 238 3.49 11.97 11.70
CA PHE A 238 3.08 11.81 13.09
C PHE A 238 2.72 10.36 13.41
N VAL A 239 1.98 9.70 12.50
CA VAL A 239 1.66 8.27 12.61
C VAL A 239 2.92 7.41 12.58
N CYS A 240 3.87 7.64 11.65
CA CYS A 240 5.15 6.93 11.64
C CYS A 240 5.91 7.06 12.97
N ASN A 241 6.05 8.27 13.50
CA ASN A 241 6.77 8.49 14.75
C ASN A 241 6.09 7.80 15.95
N ASN A 242 4.76 7.83 16.02
CA ASN A 242 4.04 7.10 17.07
C ASN A 242 4.15 5.59 16.92
N THR A 243 4.15 5.10 15.68
CA THR A 243 4.34 3.69 15.36
C THR A 243 5.71 3.20 15.84
N ASP A 244 6.77 3.98 15.60
CA ASP A 244 8.13 3.67 16.09
C ASP A 244 8.17 3.64 17.63
N LYS A 245 7.54 4.62 18.29
CA LYS A 245 7.42 4.64 19.77
C LYS A 245 6.66 3.42 20.31
N VAL A 246 5.57 3.02 19.67
CA VAL A 246 4.79 1.84 20.06
C VAL A 246 5.61 0.57 19.88
N LEU A 247 6.40 0.45 18.80
CA LEU A 247 7.31 -0.68 18.61
C LEU A 247 8.36 -0.77 19.71
N ASP A 248 8.99 0.34 20.07
CA ASP A 248 10.01 0.35 21.12
C ASP A 248 9.43 0.09 22.52
N LEU A 249 8.23 0.62 22.81
CA LEU A 249 7.51 0.29 24.02
C LEU A 249 7.14 -1.21 24.06
N SER A 250 6.65 -1.77 22.95
CA SER A 250 6.29 -3.19 22.84
C SER A 250 7.49 -4.11 23.09
N LYS A 251 8.67 -3.75 22.58
CA LYS A 251 9.92 -4.47 22.88
C LYS A 251 10.29 -4.41 24.36
N THR A 252 10.09 -3.26 25.00
CA THR A 252 10.38 -3.07 26.42
C THR A 252 9.45 -3.94 27.28
N ILE A 253 8.14 -3.92 27.00
CA ILE A 253 7.17 -4.79 27.68
C ILE A 253 7.51 -6.26 27.45
N GLY A 254 7.97 -6.63 26.25
CA GLY A 254 8.44 -7.99 25.96
C GLY A 254 9.58 -8.45 26.87
N LYS A 255 10.57 -7.57 27.13
CA LYS A 255 11.68 -7.86 28.07
C LYS A 255 11.20 -7.98 29.52
N ASP A 256 10.32 -7.09 29.95
CA ASP A 256 9.75 -7.14 31.31
C ASP A 256 8.99 -8.46 31.53
N LEU A 257 8.29 -8.94 30.50
CA LEU A 257 7.55 -10.20 30.55
C LEU A 257 8.46 -11.43 30.63
N GLU A 258 9.61 -11.40 29.95
CA GLU A 258 10.64 -12.44 30.09
C GLU A 258 11.21 -12.49 31.51
N ALA A 259 11.42 -11.33 32.14
CA ALA A 259 11.85 -11.25 33.54
C ALA A 259 10.77 -11.83 34.48
N VAL A 260 9.50 -11.49 34.27
CA VAL A 260 8.37 -12.05 35.04
C VAL A 260 8.27 -13.57 34.87
N ASN A 261 8.42 -14.08 33.65
CA ASN A 261 8.38 -15.51 33.37
C ASN A 261 9.54 -16.26 34.06
N SER A 262 10.73 -15.66 34.05
CA SER A 262 11.91 -16.21 34.73
C SER A 262 11.71 -16.24 36.25
N ALA A 263 11.14 -15.19 36.85
CA ALA A 263 10.80 -15.14 38.26
C ALA A 263 9.73 -16.19 38.64
N SER A 264 8.71 -16.37 37.80
CA SER A 264 7.67 -17.39 37.99
C SER A 264 8.26 -18.81 38.00
N LYS A 265 9.20 -19.10 37.09
CA LYS A 265 9.90 -20.39 37.06
C LYS A 265 10.73 -20.65 38.32
N LEU A 266 11.47 -19.65 38.79
CA LEU A 266 12.23 -19.73 40.05
C LEU A 266 11.30 -19.98 41.25
N ILE A 267 10.15 -19.32 41.30
CA ILE A 267 9.13 -19.57 42.33
C ILE A 267 8.66 -21.03 42.26
N GLY A 268 8.41 -21.58 41.07
CA GLY A 268 8.07 -22.99 40.89
C GLY A 268 9.12 -23.95 41.45
N GLU A 269 10.40 -23.69 41.18
CA GLU A 269 11.53 -24.48 41.70
C GLU A 269 11.60 -24.42 43.24
N ILE A 270 11.45 -23.24 43.84
CA ILE A 270 11.44 -23.04 45.29
C ILE A 270 10.26 -23.80 45.92
N ILE A 271 9.07 -23.72 45.33
CA ILE A 271 7.89 -24.42 45.84
C ILE A 271 8.08 -25.94 45.84
N GLN A 272 8.73 -26.47 44.80
CA GLN A 272 9.06 -27.89 44.75
C GLN A 272 10.01 -28.30 45.88
N GLN A 273 11.03 -27.48 46.18
CA GLN A 273 11.92 -27.72 47.32
C GLN A 273 11.20 -27.65 48.67
N VAL A 274 10.32 -26.66 48.88
CA VAL A 274 9.50 -26.54 50.09
C VAL A 274 8.61 -27.76 50.28
N ARG A 275 8.03 -28.29 49.19
CA ARG A 275 7.25 -29.53 49.23
C ARG A 275 8.08 -30.73 49.67
N HIS A 276 9.29 -30.89 49.15
CA HIS A 276 10.19 -31.96 49.57
C HIS A 276 10.56 -31.85 51.05
N LEU A 277 10.85 -30.65 51.53
CA LEU A 277 11.19 -30.40 52.94
C LEU A 277 10.02 -30.71 53.87
N ALA A 278 8.78 -30.32 53.51
CA ALA A 278 7.58 -30.62 54.27
C ALA A 278 7.33 -32.14 54.41
N VAL A 279 7.51 -32.89 53.33
CA VAL A 279 7.40 -34.35 53.32
C VAL A 279 8.46 -34.98 54.22
N GLN A 280 9.72 -34.53 54.13
CA GLN A 280 10.80 -35.01 55.00
C GLN A 280 10.51 -34.74 56.48
N ALA A 281 10.03 -33.53 56.82
CA ALA A 281 9.64 -33.17 58.19
C ALA A 281 8.52 -34.08 58.74
N THR A 282 7.56 -34.46 57.89
CA THR A 282 6.51 -35.43 58.26
C THR A 282 7.05 -36.84 58.51
N ILE A 283 8.02 -37.29 57.70
CA ILE A 283 8.64 -38.60 57.86
C ILE A 283 9.44 -38.66 59.17
N VAL A 284 10.26 -37.64 59.43
CA VAL A 284 11.08 -37.54 60.65
C VAL A 284 10.20 -37.44 61.90
N SER A 285 9.09 -36.69 61.86
CA SER A 285 8.18 -36.58 62.99
C SER A 285 7.49 -37.91 63.33
N LYS A 286 7.12 -38.70 62.31
CA LYS A 286 6.57 -40.05 62.50
C LYS A 286 7.60 -41.04 63.04
N GLN A 287 8.88 -40.92 62.66
CA GLN A 287 9.95 -41.80 63.12
C GLN A 287 10.38 -41.55 64.57
N GLN A 288 10.24 -40.33 65.10
CA GLN A 288 10.60 -39.98 66.48
C GLN A 288 9.58 -40.44 67.54
N GLY A 289 8.54 -41.19 67.18
CA GLY A 289 7.63 -41.86 68.13
C GLY A 289 6.70 -40.95 68.94
N ASN A 290 6.85 -39.63 68.84
CA ASN A 290 5.95 -38.68 69.49
C ASN A 290 4.70 -38.45 68.64
N GLN A 291 3.52 -38.59 69.26
CA GLN A 291 2.22 -38.18 68.71
C GLN A 291 2.15 -36.65 68.59
N SER A 292 2.97 -36.05 67.72
CA SER A 292 2.88 -34.62 67.42
C SER A 292 1.80 -34.39 66.37
N ASN A 293 0.54 -34.39 66.82
CA ASN A 293 -0.60 -34.00 65.99
C ASN A 293 -0.41 -32.58 65.43
N GLY A 294 0.28 -31.69 66.16
CA GLY A 294 0.60 -30.33 65.71
C GLY A 294 1.55 -30.26 64.50
N LEU A 295 2.62 -31.07 64.47
CA LEU A 295 3.57 -31.06 63.33
C LEU A 295 2.94 -31.66 62.06
N SER A 296 2.05 -32.65 62.21
CA SER A 296 1.28 -33.18 61.07
C SER A 296 0.31 -32.14 60.50
N GLN A 297 -0.34 -31.34 61.36
CA GLN A 297 -1.22 -30.25 60.92
C GLN A 297 -0.45 -29.14 60.21
N VAL A 298 0.73 -28.76 60.71
CA VAL A 298 1.61 -27.78 60.04
C VAL A 298 2.05 -28.29 58.66
N SER A 299 2.43 -29.56 58.52
CA SER A 299 2.81 -30.10 57.21
C SER A 299 1.64 -30.19 56.22
N LEU A 300 0.42 -30.44 56.71
CA LEU A 300 -0.79 -30.38 55.90
C LEU A 300 -1.03 -28.96 55.38
N GLU A 301 -0.88 -27.95 56.24
CA GLU A 301 -1.06 -26.55 55.85
C GLU A 301 0.04 -26.09 54.88
N ILE A 302 1.30 -26.49 55.08
CA ILE A 302 2.39 -26.22 54.13
C ILE A 302 2.09 -26.87 52.77
N SER A 303 1.59 -28.11 52.76
CA SER A 303 1.22 -28.79 51.50
C SER A 303 0.07 -28.07 50.79
N ARG A 304 -0.90 -27.54 51.55
CA ARG A 304 -2.01 -26.74 51.02
C ARG A 304 -1.51 -25.44 50.39
N LEU A 305 -0.65 -24.69 51.08
CA LEU A 305 -0.04 -23.46 50.58
C LEU A 305 0.84 -23.71 49.35
N VAL A 306 1.62 -24.79 49.35
CA VAL A 306 2.41 -25.23 48.19
C VAL A 306 1.50 -25.43 46.98
N ASN A 307 0.42 -26.18 47.11
CA ASN A 307 -0.50 -26.45 46.01
C ASN A 307 -1.16 -25.15 45.49
N GLN A 308 -1.61 -24.28 46.39
CA GLN A 308 -2.17 -22.97 46.02
C GLN A 308 -1.15 -22.09 45.29
N THR A 309 0.11 -22.11 45.73
CA THR A 309 1.16 -21.28 45.12
C THR A 309 1.59 -21.84 43.75
N VAL A 310 1.58 -23.17 43.55
CA VAL A 310 1.75 -23.79 42.21
C VAL A 310 0.63 -23.35 41.28
N GLU A 311 -0.62 -23.34 41.74
CA GLU A 311 -1.76 -22.89 40.94
C GLU A 311 -1.61 -21.43 40.48
N VAL A 312 -1.22 -20.54 41.39
CA VAL A 312 -0.92 -19.13 41.07
C VAL A 312 0.25 -19.01 40.09
N GLY A 313 1.32 -19.81 40.28
CA GLY A 313 2.46 -19.85 39.37
C GLY A 313 2.05 -20.23 37.94
N ASN A 314 1.24 -21.29 37.79
CA ASN A 314 0.73 -21.73 36.50
C ASN A 314 -0.17 -20.68 35.83
N GLN A 315 -1.00 -19.98 36.61
CA GLN A 315 -1.82 -18.87 36.09
C GLN A 315 -0.93 -17.73 35.58
N MET A 316 0.14 -17.42 36.29
CA MET A 316 1.09 -16.35 35.95
C MET A 316 1.88 -16.68 34.67
N GLU A 317 2.31 -17.94 34.50
CA GLU A 317 2.93 -18.43 33.27
C GLU A 317 1.96 -18.37 32.08
N HIS A 318 0.68 -18.68 32.30
CA HIS A 318 -0.36 -18.56 31.26
C HIS A 318 -0.60 -17.09 30.87
N ILE A 319 -0.67 -16.17 31.85
CA ILE A 319 -0.78 -14.73 31.58
C ILE A 319 0.43 -14.23 30.80
N GLY A 320 1.64 -14.63 31.20
CA GLY A 320 2.88 -14.33 30.49
C GLY A 320 2.84 -14.79 29.03
N SER A 321 2.45 -16.03 28.79
CA SER A 321 2.34 -16.59 27.44
C SER A 321 1.32 -15.84 26.58
N ARG A 322 0.16 -15.47 27.14
CA ARG A 322 -0.85 -14.67 26.42
C ARG A 322 -0.35 -13.26 26.10
N PHE A 323 0.29 -12.58 27.04
CA PHE A 323 0.82 -11.23 26.80
C PHE A 323 1.90 -11.25 25.72
N LYS A 324 2.73 -12.30 25.68
CA LYS A 324 3.74 -12.47 24.62
C LYS A 324 3.10 -12.54 23.23
N LEU A 325 2.03 -13.32 23.08
CA LEU A 325 1.26 -13.41 21.83
C LEU A 325 0.63 -12.05 21.45
N ARG A 326 0.03 -11.34 22.42
CA ARG A 326 -0.58 -10.02 22.18
C ARG A 326 0.45 -8.96 21.78
N ILE A 327 1.65 -9.00 22.35
CA ILE A 327 2.74 -8.10 21.98
C ILE A 327 3.23 -8.40 20.55
N GLN A 328 3.29 -9.67 20.15
CA GLN A 328 3.62 -10.04 18.77
C GLN A 328 2.58 -9.52 17.78
N GLU A 329 1.29 -9.72 18.07
CA GLU A 329 0.17 -9.21 17.27
C GLU A 329 0.18 -7.66 17.18
N LEU A 330 0.46 -6.98 18.29
CA LEU A 330 0.63 -5.52 18.33
C LEU A 330 1.81 -5.10 17.46
N MET A 331 2.98 -5.75 17.55
CA MET A 331 4.14 -5.40 16.73
C MET A 331 3.88 -5.60 15.24
N GLU A 332 3.17 -6.66 14.85
CA GLU A 332 2.81 -6.94 13.46
C GLU A 332 1.85 -5.88 12.91
N THR A 333 0.77 -5.59 13.65
CA THR A 333 -0.20 -4.52 13.30
C THR A 333 0.49 -3.17 13.19
N THR A 334 1.34 -2.84 14.16
CA THR A 334 2.11 -1.58 14.19
C THR A 334 3.04 -1.50 12.99
N LYS A 335 3.75 -2.58 12.64
CA LYS A 335 4.65 -2.61 11.47
C LYS A 335 3.90 -2.44 10.16
N SER A 336 2.73 -3.07 10.01
CA SER A 336 1.86 -2.88 8.85
C SER A 336 1.42 -1.42 8.72
N GLY A 337 0.99 -0.80 9.82
CA GLY A 337 0.67 0.64 9.88
C GLY A 337 1.82 1.54 9.42
N ALA A 338 3.05 1.26 9.85
CA ALA A 338 4.25 1.98 9.41
C ALA A 338 4.47 1.89 7.89
N VAL A 339 4.28 0.72 7.30
CA VAL A 339 4.44 0.52 5.85
C VAL A 339 3.39 1.32 5.07
N VAL A 340 2.13 1.28 5.51
CA VAL A 340 1.05 2.06 4.89
C VAL A 340 1.36 3.55 4.96
N SER A 341 1.76 4.07 6.13
CA SER A 341 2.08 5.49 6.31
C SER A 341 3.26 5.94 5.43
N LYS A 342 4.32 5.13 5.33
CA LYS A 342 5.44 5.39 4.41
C LYS A 342 4.99 5.41 2.94
N GLY A 343 4.09 4.50 2.56
CA GLY A 343 3.51 4.49 1.22
C GLY A 343 2.69 5.74 0.90
N VAL A 344 1.97 6.28 1.89
CA VAL A 344 1.23 7.55 1.75
C VAL A 344 2.21 8.71 1.55
N ILE A 345 3.29 8.80 2.32
CA ILE A 345 4.33 9.83 2.16
C ILE A 345 4.90 9.82 0.74
N GLN A 346 5.26 8.65 0.21
CA GLN A 346 5.79 8.52 -1.16
C GLN A 346 4.79 8.95 -2.24
N LYS A 347 3.50 8.69 -2.04
CA LYS A 347 2.45 9.14 -2.96
C LYS A 347 2.28 10.66 -2.92
N ILE A 348 2.34 11.26 -1.73
CA ILE A 348 2.28 12.71 -1.56
C ILE A 348 3.44 13.39 -2.31
N GLU A 349 4.68 12.90 -2.14
CA GLU A 349 5.85 13.44 -2.85
C GLU A 349 5.68 13.41 -4.38
N ARG A 350 5.11 12.32 -4.92
CA ARG A 350 4.82 12.23 -6.36
C ARG A 350 3.72 13.19 -6.81
N SER A 351 2.69 13.36 -6.00
CA SER A 351 1.60 14.29 -6.30
C SER A 351 2.05 15.75 -6.21
N GLU A 352 2.99 16.08 -5.31
CA GLU A 352 3.62 17.42 -5.26
C GLU A 352 4.42 17.72 -6.53
N MET A 353 5.15 16.75 -7.08
CA MET A 353 5.86 16.92 -8.35
C MET A 353 4.91 17.23 -9.53
N ALA A 354 3.79 16.50 -9.63
CA ALA A 354 2.78 16.79 -10.66
C ALA A 354 2.14 18.19 -10.49
N LEU A 355 2.00 18.64 -9.25
CA LEU A 355 1.48 19.97 -8.94
C LEU A 355 2.47 21.08 -9.31
N LEU A 356 3.77 20.83 -9.15
CA LEU A 356 4.84 21.73 -9.59
C LEU A 356 4.85 21.88 -11.11
N GLU A 357 4.68 20.79 -11.86
CA GLU A 357 4.54 20.83 -13.33
C GLU A 357 3.31 21.66 -13.75
N LEU A 358 2.18 21.49 -13.07
CA LEU A 358 0.97 22.29 -13.33
C LEU A 358 1.20 23.78 -13.03
N GLU A 359 1.92 24.10 -11.95
CA GLU A 359 2.26 25.47 -11.58
C GLU A 359 3.21 26.12 -12.60
N GLU A 360 4.16 25.36 -13.14
CA GLU A 360 5.05 25.81 -14.22
C GLU A 360 4.27 26.06 -15.52
N PHE A 361 3.37 25.14 -15.89
CA PHE A 361 2.47 25.31 -17.04
C PHE A 361 1.62 26.58 -16.94
N VAL A 362 1.04 26.83 -15.77
CA VAL A 362 0.24 28.04 -15.50
C VAL A 362 1.10 29.31 -15.59
N ARG A 363 2.34 29.28 -15.08
CA ARG A 363 3.24 30.44 -15.08
C ARG A 363 3.70 30.84 -16.49
N ASN A 364 3.82 29.87 -17.39
CA ASN A 364 4.27 30.07 -18.76
C ASN A 364 3.15 30.55 -19.73
N GLN A 365 1.90 30.65 -19.26
CA GLN A 365 0.79 31.20 -20.03
C GLN A 365 0.80 32.74 -20.03
N ASN A 366 0.82 33.38 -21.20
CA ASN A 366 0.82 34.84 -21.33
C ASN A 366 -0.52 35.47 -20.89
N PRO A 367 -0.57 36.22 -19.77
CA PRO A 367 -1.83 36.80 -19.27
C PRO A 367 -2.41 37.90 -20.16
N ASN A 368 -1.60 38.46 -21.06
CA ASN A 368 -1.92 39.65 -21.86
C ASN A 368 -2.49 39.36 -23.25
N LEU A 369 -2.80 38.11 -23.60
CA LEU A 369 -3.30 37.78 -24.95
C LEU A 369 -4.60 38.53 -25.29
N ILE A 370 -5.51 38.70 -24.31
CA ILE A 370 -6.81 39.36 -24.50
C ILE A 370 -6.67 40.88 -24.69
N PRO A 371 -5.97 41.64 -23.81
CA PRO A 371 -5.77 43.07 -24.06
C PRO A 371 -4.98 43.35 -25.34
N ILE A 372 -3.99 42.52 -25.71
CA ILE A 372 -3.25 42.70 -26.97
C ILE A 372 -4.14 42.50 -28.20
N LEU A 373 -5.03 41.49 -28.17
CA LEU A 373 -6.01 41.26 -29.24
C LEU A 373 -7.08 42.37 -29.28
N GLN A 374 -7.56 42.85 -28.14
CA GLN A 374 -8.55 43.93 -28.07
C GLN A 374 -7.97 45.30 -28.45
N GLU A 375 -6.72 45.60 -28.11
CA GLU A 375 -6.03 46.85 -28.46
C GLU A 375 -5.68 46.91 -29.95
N HIS A 376 -5.27 45.78 -30.55
CA HIS A 376 -5.09 45.67 -32.00
C HIS A 376 -6.39 45.88 -32.79
N LEU A 377 -7.54 45.56 -32.22
CA LEU A 377 -8.85 45.70 -32.88
C LEU A 377 -9.52 47.05 -32.61
N ARG A 378 -9.35 47.65 -31.41
CA ARG A 378 -9.82 49.02 -31.13
C ARG A 378 -9.13 50.08 -31.99
N ASN A 379 -7.86 49.87 -32.34
CA ASN A 379 -7.11 50.78 -33.20
C ASN A 379 -7.53 50.73 -34.68
N VAL A 380 -8.41 49.80 -35.08
CA VAL A 380 -8.90 49.69 -36.47
C VAL A 380 -10.12 50.57 -36.74
N ASP A 381 -10.88 50.97 -35.71
CA ASP A 381 -12.20 51.60 -35.89
C ASP A 381 -12.30 53.09 -35.50
N ALA A 382 -11.23 53.77 -35.04
CA ALA A 382 -11.40 55.13 -34.47
C ALA A 382 -10.37 56.23 -34.82
N ALA A 383 -9.40 56.00 -35.71
CA ALA A 383 -8.54 57.10 -36.18
C ALA A 383 -8.43 57.07 -37.70
N THR A 384 -9.06 58.07 -38.32
CA THR A 384 -9.01 58.40 -39.74
C THR A 384 -7.62 58.22 -40.33
N GLY A 385 -7.54 57.59 -41.51
CA GLY A 385 -6.31 57.37 -42.26
C GLY A 385 -5.44 58.64 -42.43
N ASP A 386 -6.06 59.82 -42.34
CA ASP A 386 -5.37 61.12 -42.36
C ASP A 386 -4.41 61.35 -41.17
N SER A 387 -4.69 60.78 -39.98
CA SER A 387 -3.83 60.95 -38.79
C SER A 387 -2.55 60.12 -38.88
N LEU A 388 -2.64 58.92 -39.46
CA LEU A 388 -1.48 58.04 -39.73
C LEU A 388 -0.62 58.59 -40.87
N VAL A 389 -1.23 59.14 -41.92
CA VAL A 389 -0.50 59.81 -43.01
C VAL A 389 0.27 61.03 -42.47
N GLN A 390 -0.35 61.89 -41.65
CA GLN A 390 0.36 63.02 -41.02
C GLN A 390 1.46 62.59 -40.04
N GLN A 391 1.27 61.50 -39.28
CA GLN A 391 2.31 60.99 -38.37
C GLN A 391 3.48 60.34 -39.11
N ILE A 392 3.22 59.69 -40.24
CA ILE A 392 4.27 59.12 -41.11
C ILE A 392 5.06 60.24 -41.79
N GLU A 393 4.40 61.24 -42.38
CA GLU A 393 5.09 62.39 -42.99
C GLU A 393 5.95 63.16 -41.97
N LYS A 394 5.43 63.35 -40.75
CA LYS A 394 6.17 64.02 -39.66
C LYS A 394 7.35 63.16 -39.16
N SER A 395 7.19 61.84 -39.12
CA SER A 395 8.26 60.91 -38.74
C SER A 395 9.34 60.81 -39.83
N GLU A 396 8.97 60.81 -41.10
CA GLU A 396 9.90 60.86 -42.24
C GLU A 396 10.70 62.16 -42.26
N ALA A 397 10.06 63.32 -42.01
CA ALA A 397 10.76 64.60 -41.89
C ALA A 397 11.76 64.63 -40.72
N THR A 398 11.42 63.96 -39.62
CA THR A 398 12.27 63.86 -38.41
C THR A 398 13.45 62.90 -38.65
N VAL A 399 13.22 61.79 -39.35
CA VAL A 399 14.26 60.83 -39.75
C VAL A 399 15.23 61.46 -40.77
N LEU A 400 14.73 62.25 -41.73
CA LEU A 400 15.56 63.03 -42.66
C LEU A 400 16.40 64.10 -41.96
N GLN A 401 15.89 64.73 -40.89
CA GLN A 401 16.69 65.63 -40.04
C GLN A 401 17.75 64.88 -39.23
N LEU A 402 17.43 63.69 -38.71
CA LEU A 402 18.36 62.81 -38.00
C LEU A 402 19.46 62.26 -38.93
N GLU A 403 19.15 61.89 -40.17
CA GLU A 403 20.14 61.47 -41.16
C GLU A 403 21.11 62.61 -41.52
N ARG A 404 20.62 63.85 -41.64
CA ARG A 404 21.48 65.03 -41.85
C ARG A 404 22.38 65.32 -40.63
N LEU A 405 21.89 65.07 -39.41
CA LEU A 405 22.68 65.19 -38.18
C LEU A 405 23.74 64.08 -38.06
N VAL A 406 23.42 62.85 -38.47
CA VAL A 406 24.33 61.70 -38.44
C VAL A 406 25.41 61.79 -39.53
N GLN A 407 25.12 62.43 -40.67
CA GLN A 407 26.13 62.69 -41.71
C GLN A 407 27.13 63.81 -41.36
N ASN A 408 26.88 64.58 -40.29
CA ASN A 408 27.74 65.70 -39.93
C ASN A 408 28.91 65.27 -39.01
N ARG A 409 29.98 64.76 -39.63
CA ARG A 409 31.43 64.67 -39.31
C ARG A 409 32.01 64.71 -37.87
N GLU A 410 31.27 64.91 -36.78
CA GLU A 410 31.84 64.99 -35.43
C GLU A 410 31.99 63.62 -34.72
N SER A 411 31.26 62.60 -35.16
CA SER A 411 31.31 61.25 -34.55
C SER A 411 32.59 60.49 -34.87
N GLN A 412 33.18 60.69 -36.05
CA GLN A 412 34.44 60.04 -36.45
C GLN A 412 35.66 60.58 -35.70
N ALA A 413 35.66 61.87 -35.33
CA ALA A 413 36.72 62.48 -34.53
C ALA A 413 36.72 61.98 -33.07
N LEU A 414 35.55 61.65 -32.51
CA LEU A 414 35.43 61.07 -31.18
C LEU A 414 35.87 59.61 -31.13
N ILE A 415 35.51 58.81 -32.14
CA ILE A 415 35.90 57.40 -32.25
C ILE A 415 37.43 57.28 -32.36
N HIS A 416 38.08 58.11 -33.17
CA HIS A 416 39.54 58.10 -33.32
C HIS A 416 40.29 58.56 -32.05
N LYS A 417 39.70 59.43 -31.22
CA LYS A 417 40.27 59.81 -29.91
C LYS A 417 40.12 58.70 -28.86
N ILE A 418 39.02 57.94 -28.90
CA ILE A 418 38.76 56.83 -27.97
C ILE A 418 39.67 55.63 -28.30
N GLU A 419 39.90 55.33 -29.58
CA GLU A 419 40.80 54.26 -30.00
C GLU A 419 42.27 54.54 -29.64
N HIS A 420 42.72 55.80 -29.77
CA HIS A 420 44.07 56.22 -29.36
C HIS A 420 44.27 56.17 -27.83
N ALA A 421 43.24 56.50 -27.05
CA ALA A 421 43.28 56.40 -25.59
C ALA A 421 43.31 54.96 -25.07
N LEU A 422 42.71 54.01 -25.81
CA LEU A 422 42.69 52.59 -25.45
C LEU A 422 43.99 51.86 -25.82
N GLN A 423 44.72 52.30 -26.85
CA GLN A 423 46.01 51.71 -27.22
C GLN A 423 47.15 52.07 -26.26
N HIS A 424 47.12 53.25 -25.62
CA HIS A 424 48.11 53.63 -24.61
C HIS A 424 47.92 52.95 -23.24
N LYS A 425 46.74 52.41 -22.94
CA LYS A 425 46.44 51.77 -21.65
C LYS A 425 46.73 50.26 -21.61
N LYS A 426 47.25 49.69 -22.71
CA LYS A 426 47.57 48.26 -22.85
C LYS A 426 49.08 47.96 -22.86
N ARG A 427 49.92 48.96 -22.54
CA ARG A 427 51.38 48.85 -22.59
C ARG A 427 52.12 49.27 -21.31
N ASP A 428 51.40 49.42 -20.19
CA ASP A 428 51.96 49.51 -18.83
C ASP A 428 51.44 48.35 -17.97
#